data_AF-A0AAN8M5W1-F1
#
_entry.id   AF-A0AAN8M5W1-F1
#
_cell.length_a   1.000
_cell.length_b   1.000
_cell.length_c   1.000
_cell.angle_alpha   90.00
_cell.angle_beta   90.00
_cell.angle_gamma   90.00
#
_symmetry.space_group_name_H-M   'P 1'
#
loop_
_entity.id
_entity.type
_entity.pdbx_description
1 polymer ?
#
loop_
_entity_poly.entity_id
_entity_poly.type
_entity_poly.pdbx_seq_one_letter_code
_entity_poly.pdbx_strand_id
1 'polypeptide(L)'
;MLQFLNFADPKGLVLQERFLYACGFASHPNERMLQALVDISKGKIGSNDIKESVVIIMGALVHKLCQKGGCELPTVVEVKKMILEGPDSTQAESDVQMYLLALKNSLLPEAIPLFSKYAESEVGAYCTISLTALQRYDVALITDEVR
;
A
#
# COMPACT_ATOMS: atom_id res chain seq x y z
N MET A 1 10.64 -15.17 -13.74
CA MET A 1 9.51 -14.28 -14.09
C MET A 1 9.93 -12.81 -14.04
N LEU A 2 10.54 -12.32 -12.95
CA LEU A 2 10.99 -10.92 -12.85
C LEU A 2 12.06 -10.50 -13.89
N GLN A 3 12.89 -11.43 -14.36
CA GLN A 3 13.90 -11.16 -15.39
C GLN A 3 13.31 -10.69 -16.75
N PHE A 4 12.00 -10.83 -16.97
CA PHE A 4 11.34 -10.42 -18.22
C PHE A 4 10.69 -9.03 -18.14
N LEU A 5 10.45 -8.50 -16.93
CA LEU A 5 9.80 -7.21 -16.75
C LEU A 5 10.84 -6.15 -16.35
N ASN A 6 11.12 -5.23 -17.26
CA ASN A 6 11.95 -4.07 -16.97
C ASN A 6 11.08 -2.92 -16.46
N PHE A 7 11.01 -2.71 -15.14
CA PHE A 7 10.26 -1.61 -14.52
C PHE A 7 10.84 -0.22 -14.83
N ALA A 8 12.09 -0.14 -15.30
CA ALA A 8 12.69 1.12 -15.72
C ALA A 8 12.27 1.53 -17.15
N ASP A 9 11.71 0.61 -17.95
CA ASP A 9 11.25 0.90 -19.31
C ASP A 9 9.76 1.29 -19.32
N PRO A 10 9.43 2.55 -19.66
CA PRO A 10 8.04 3.00 -19.74
C PRO A 10 7.28 2.42 -20.94
N LYS A 11 7.91 1.63 -21.82
CA LYS A 11 7.19 0.92 -22.89
C LYS A 11 6.51 -0.37 -22.40
N GLY A 12 6.86 -0.84 -21.20
CA GLY A 12 6.37 -2.09 -20.61
C GLY A 12 5.08 -1.96 -19.78
N LEU A 13 4.42 -0.79 -19.74
CA LEU A 13 3.36 -0.46 -18.78
C LEU A 13 2.29 -1.54 -18.65
N VAL A 14 1.71 -1.98 -19.78
CA VAL A 14 0.61 -2.96 -19.77
C VAL A 14 1.02 -4.28 -19.08
N LEU A 15 2.26 -4.74 -19.31
CA LEU A 15 2.73 -5.98 -18.68
C LEU A 15 3.11 -5.78 -17.21
N GLN A 16 3.68 -4.61 -16.87
CA GLN A 16 3.98 -4.23 -15.49
C GLN A 16 2.69 -4.15 -14.66
N GLU A 17 1.66 -3.44 -15.15
CA GLU A 17 0.35 -3.35 -14.49
C GLU A 17 -0.28 -4.73 -14.30
N ARG A 18 -0.35 -5.54 -15.36
CA ARG A 18 -0.93 -6.90 -15.27
C ARG A 18 -0.21 -7.76 -14.26
N PHE A 19 1.11 -7.67 -14.21
CA PHE A 19 1.91 -8.37 -13.20
C PHE A 19 1.57 -7.89 -11.78
N LEU A 20 1.50 -6.57 -11.56
CA LEU A 20 1.18 -6.00 -10.25
C LEU A 20 -0.23 -6.38 -9.80
N TYR A 21 -1.23 -6.29 -10.68
CA TYR A 21 -2.59 -6.75 -10.38
C TYR A 21 -2.62 -8.25 -10.09
N ALA A 22 -1.91 -9.08 -10.85
CA ALA A 22 -1.81 -10.51 -10.57
C ALA A 22 -1.20 -10.79 -9.19
N CYS A 23 -0.21 -10.00 -8.75
CA CYS A 23 0.33 -10.08 -7.39
C CYS A 23 -0.75 -9.72 -6.35
N GLY A 24 -1.48 -8.62 -6.55
CA GLY A 24 -2.58 -8.20 -5.66
C GLY A 24 -3.67 -9.26 -5.53
N PHE A 25 -3.99 -9.97 -6.62
CA PHE A 25 -4.99 -11.04 -6.64
C PHE A 25 -4.47 -12.43 -6.31
N ALA A 26 -3.18 -12.60 -6.01
CA ALA A 26 -2.61 -13.90 -5.66
C ALA A 26 -3.39 -14.54 -4.49
N SER A 27 -3.76 -15.82 -4.66
CA SER A 27 -4.48 -16.62 -3.66
C SER A 27 -3.55 -17.09 -2.53
N HIS A 28 -2.29 -17.38 -2.88
CA HIS A 28 -1.25 -17.83 -1.95
C HIS A 28 -0.01 -16.93 -2.02
N PRO A 29 -0.12 -15.64 -1.64
CA PRO A 29 1.07 -14.79 -1.54
C PRO A 29 2.00 -15.32 -0.45
N ASN A 30 3.29 -15.03 -0.60
CA ASN A 30 4.33 -15.36 0.37
C ASN A 30 5.27 -14.16 0.54
N GLU A 31 6.14 -14.24 1.55
CA GLU A 31 7.10 -13.16 1.87
C GLU A 31 8.00 -12.80 0.67
N ARG A 32 8.43 -13.79 -0.11
CA ARG A 32 9.29 -13.55 -1.29
C ARG A 32 8.60 -12.70 -2.36
N MET A 33 7.28 -12.83 -2.52
CA MET A 33 6.50 -11.98 -3.43
C MET A 33 6.49 -10.54 -2.94
N LEU A 34 6.31 -10.32 -1.64
CA LEU A 34 6.37 -8.97 -1.07
C LEU A 34 7.80 -8.40 -1.20
N GLN A 35 8.83 -9.20 -0.92
CA GLN A 35 10.23 -8.80 -1.05
C GLN A 35 10.58 -8.40 -2.48
N ALA A 36 10.08 -9.14 -3.48
CA ALA A 36 10.25 -8.77 -4.88
C ALA A 36 9.67 -7.39 -5.21
N LEU A 37 8.52 -7.04 -4.64
CA LEU A 37 7.97 -5.69 -4.80
C LEU A 37 8.82 -4.64 -4.08
N VAL A 38 9.36 -4.96 -2.90
CA VAL A 38 10.28 -4.07 -2.17
C VAL A 38 11.50 -3.78 -3.03
N ASP A 39 12.10 -4.81 -3.62
CA ASP A 39 13.26 -4.67 -4.49
C ASP A 39 12.92 -3.85 -5.75
N ILE A 40 11.73 -4.03 -6.33
CA ILE A 40 11.23 -3.19 -7.44
C ILE A 40 11.10 -1.72 -7.02
N SER A 41 10.52 -1.45 -5.85
CA SER A 41 10.30 -0.08 -5.34
C SER A 41 11.59 0.69 -5.04
N LYS A 42 12.65 -0.03 -4.63
CA LYS A 42 13.99 0.54 -4.41
C LYS A 42 14.75 0.75 -5.72
N GLY A 43 14.33 0.06 -6.79
CA GLY A 43 14.88 0.21 -8.13
C GLY A 43 14.35 1.42 -8.87
N LYS A 44 14.79 1.58 -10.13
CA LYS A 44 14.28 2.61 -11.02
C LYS A 44 12.94 2.18 -11.62
N ILE A 45 11.90 2.98 -11.40
CA ILE A 45 10.59 2.81 -12.03
C ILE A 45 10.40 3.95 -13.03
N GLY A 46 10.11 3.60 -14.29
CA GLY A 46 10.00 4.58 -15.39
C GLY A 46 8.67 5.34 -15.45
N SER A 47 7.67 4.93 -14.66
CA SER A 47 6.33 5.52 -14.62
C SER A 47 5.85 5.73 -13.19
N ASN A 48 5.28 6.91 -12.90
CA ASN A 48 4.72 7.22 -11.59
C ASN A 48 3.51 6.34 -11.28
N ASP A 49 2.63 6.11 -12.25
CA ASP A 49 1.45 5.23 -12.08
C ASP A 49 1.86 3.81 -11.68
N ILE A 50 2.99 3.32 -12.20
CA ILE A 50 3.56 2.02 -11.83
C ILE A 50 4.16 2.07 -10.43
N LYS A 51 4.86 3.16 -10.07
CA LYS A 51 5.40 3.36 -8.72
C LYS A 51 4.26 3.34 -7.70
N GLU A 52 3.16 4.05 -7.98
CA GLU A 52 1.96 4.07 -7.16
C GLU A 52 1.36 2.67 -7.02
N SER A 53 1.17 1.98 -8.15
CA SER A 53 0.63 0.62 -8.17
C SER A 53 1.49 -0.36 -7.35
N VAL A 54 2.82 -0.27 -7.41
CA VAL A 54 3.71 -1.13 -6.61
C VAL A 54 3.41 -0.98 -5.13
N VAL A 55 3.35 0.26 -4.62
CA VAL A 55 3.13 0.54 -3.19
C VAL A 55 1.72 0.15 -2.74
N ILE A 56 0.71 0.40 -3.59
CA ILE A 56 -0.69 0.00 -3.30
C ILE A 56 -0.82 -1.52 -3.20
N ILE A 57 -0.16 -2.26 -4.10
CA ILE A 57 -0.17 -3.73 -4.10
C ILE A 57 0.61 -4.29 -2.92
N MET A 58 1.70 -3.66 -2.49
CA MET A 58 2.38 -4.03 -1.24
C MET A 58 1.43 -3.99 -0.05
N GLY A 59 0.61 -2.94 0.08
CA GLY A 59 -0.41 -2.84 1.13
C GLY A 59 -1.39 -4.03 1.10
N ALA A 60 -1.88 -4.42 -0.09
CA ALA A 60 -2.76 -5.58 -0.24
C ALA A 60 -2.07 -6.91 0.13
N LEU A 61 -0.78 -7.07 -0.18
CA LEU A 61 0.00 -8.24 0.20
C LEU A 61 0.23 -8.30 1.72
N VAL A 62 0.53 -7.17 2.36
CA VAL A 62 0.63 -7.07 3.83
C VAL A 62 -0.65 -7.60 4.48
N HIS A 63 -1.81 -7.12 4.04
CA HIS A 63 -3.10 -7.59 4.56
C HIS A 63 -3.24 -9.11 4.47
N LYS A 64 -3.01 -9.68 3.29
CA LYS A 64 -3.14 -11.12 3.04
C LYS A 64 -2.14 -11.95 3.84
N LEU A 65 -0.92 -11.46 4.04
CA LEU A 65 0.11 -12.14 4.84
C LEU A 65 -0.22 -12.09 6.33
N CYS A 66 -0.67 -10.94 6.84
CA CYS A 66 -1.12 -10.79 8.22
C CYS A 66 -2.31 -11.71 8.54
N GLN A 67 -3.30 -11.81 7.64
CA GLN A 67 -4.43 -12.75 7.78
C GLN A 67 -4.02 -14.22 7.89
N LYS A 68 -2.83 -14.58 7.39
CA LYS A 68 -2.26 -15.93 7.46
C LYS A 68 -1.26 -16.11 8.60
N GLY A 69 -1.23 -15.18 9.56
CA GLY A 69 -0.31 -15.21 10.71
C GLY A 69 1.11 -14.73 10.40
N GLY A 70 1.38 -14.20 9.21
CA GLY A 70 2.69 -13.72 8.77
C GLY A 70 2.94 -12.23 9.05
N CYS A 71 2.25 -11.61 10.01
CA CYS A 71 2.33 -10.16 10.20
C CYS A 71 3.70 -9.69 10.73
N GLU A 72 4.40 -10.57 11.45
CA GLU A 72 5.73 -10.33 12.03
C GLU A 72 6.88 -10.82 11.15
N LEU A 73 6.59 -11.22 9.90
CA LEU A 73 7.63 -11.57 8.94
C LEU A 73 8.49 -10.33 8.64
N PRO A 74 9.83 -10.47 8.54
CA PRO A 74 10.73 -9.34 8.34
C PRO A 74 10.32 -8.36 7.24
N THR A 75 9.98 -8.87 6.05
CA THR A 75 9.57 -8.01 4.94
C THR A 75 8.20 -7.35 5.19
N VAL A 76 7.30 -8.02 5.90
CA VAL A 76 5.99 -7.44 6.25
C VAL A 76 6.18 -6.28 7.21
N VAL A 77 7.01 -6.44 8.24
CA VAL A 77 7.34 -5.37 9.20
C VAL A 77 8.01 -4.18 8.51
N GLU A 78 8.95 -4.43 7.58
CA GLU A 78 9.59 -3.39 6.77
C GLU A 78 8.54 -2.57 6.00
N VAL A 79 7.63 -3.26 5.30
CA VAL A 79 6.60 -2.58 4.49
C VAL A 79 5.57 -1.87 5.37
N LYS A 80 5.13 -2.47 6.48
CA LYS A 80 4.22 -1.83 7.46
C LYS A 80 4.79 -0.47 7.88
N LYS A 81 6.06 -0.44 8.29
CA LYS A 81 6.73 0.78 8.70
C LYS A 81 6.75 1.81 7.57
N MET A 82 7.17 1.39 6.37
CA MET A 82 7.23 2.26 5.19
C MET A 82 5.88 2.92 4.87
N ILE A 83 4.78 2.15 4.87
CA ILE A 83 3.47 2.69 4.51
C ILE A 83 2.80 3.49 5.64
N LEU A 84 3.14 3.22 6.90
CA LEU A 84 2.64 3.98 8.06
C LEU A 84 3.34 5.35 8.18
N GLU A 85 4.64 5.41 7.93
CA GLU A 85 5.41 6.66 7.98
C GLU A 85 5.26 7.48 6.68
N GLY A 86 4.92 6.82 5.57
CA GLY A 86 4.86 7.38 4.22
C GLY A 86 4.06 8.68 4.06
N PRO A 87 2.78 8.75 4.49
CA PRO A 87 1.94 9.93 4.28
C PRO A 87 2.55 11.22 4.86
N ASP A 88 3.21 11.13 6.01
CA ASP A 88 3.82 12.28 6.70
C ASP A 88 5.27 12.55 6.24
N SER A 89 5.86 11.66 5.44
CA SER A 89 7.24 11.78 4.98
C SER A 89 7.44 12.63 3.72
N THR A 90 6.35 13.08 3.09
CA THR A 90 6.36 13.76 1.79
C THR A 90 5.38 14.93 1.75
N GLN A 91 5.71 15.94 0.93
CA GLN A 91 4.82 17.06 0.61
C GLN A 91 4.13 16.89 -0.75
N ALA A 92 4.52 15.88 -1.54
CA ALA A 92 3.94 15.63 -2.84
C ALA A 92 2.57 14.96 -2.69
N GLU A 93 1.50 15.64 -3.14
CA GLU A 93 0.15 15.16 -2.88
C GLU A 93 -0.14 13.77 -3.47
N SER A 94 0.45 13.46 -4.62
CA SER A 94 0.34 12.14 -5.26
C SER A 94 0.99 11.04 -4.42
N ASP A 95 2.15 11.31 -3.81
CA ASP A 95 2.81 10.34 -2.94
C ASP A 95 2.01 10.14 -1.64
N VAL A 96 1.41 11.20 -1.06
CA VAL A 96 0.50 11.07 0.10
C VAL A 96 -0.68 10.18 -0.25
N GLN A 97 -1.34 10.41 -1.40
CA GLN A 97 -2.46 9.58 -1.87
C GLN A 97 -2.05 8.11 -2.06
N MET A 98 -0.90 7.87 -2.69
CA MET A 98 -0.33 6.54 -2.87
C MET A 98 -0.20 5.79 -1.53
N TYR A 99 0.37 6.43 -0.50
CA TYR A 99 0.51 5.82 0.82
C TYR A 99 -0.83 5.58 1.51
N LEU A 100 -1.77 6.54 1.45
CA LEU A 100 -3.11 6.37 2.02
C LEU A 100 -3.87 5.21 1.35
N LEU A 101 -3.74 5.03 0.03
CA LEU A 101 -4.32 3.91 -0.71
C LEU A 101 -3.67 2.56 -0.32
N ALA A 102 -2.35 2.54 -0.13
CA ALA A 102 -1.65 1.36 0.35
C ALA A 102 -2.10 0.97 1.77
N LEU A 103 -2.19 1.95 2.69
CA LEU A 103 -2.72 1.75 4.03
C LEU A 103 -4.16 1.23 3.98
N LYS A 104 -5.01 1.79 3.10
CA LYS A 104 -6.40 1.39 2.94
C LYS A 104 -6.50 -0.09 2.53
N ASN A 105 -5.56 -0.58 1.73
CA ASN A 105 -5.51 -1.97 1.32
C ASN A 105 -4.86 -2.90 2.36
N SER A 106 -4.03 -2.36 3.25
CA SER A 106 -3.38 -3.12 4.33
C SER A 106 -4.33 -3.46 5.49
N LEU A 107 -5.31 -2.58 5.76
CA LEU A 107 -6.22 -2.67 6.91
C LEU A 107 -5.49 -2.89 8.25
N LEU A 108 -4.34 -2.24 8.40
CA LEU A 108 -3.58 -2.23 9.64
C LEU A 108 -4.31 -1.39 10.70
N PRO A 109 -4.64 -1.95 11.88
CA PRO A 109 -5.25 -1.17 12.96
C PRO A 109 -4.45 0.08 13.33
N GLU A 110 -3.11 0.01 13.22
CA GLU A 110 -2.19 1.13 13.49
C GLU A 110 -2.40 2.32 12.53
N ALA A 111 -3.08 2.12 11.40
CA ALA A 111 -3.40 3.16 10.44
C ALA A 111 -4.68 3.95 10.79
N ILE A 112 -5.49 3.50 11.74
CA ILE A 112 -6.76 4.16 12.11
C ILE A 112 -6.52 5.62 12.55
N PRO A 113 -5.58 5.94 13.48
CA PRO A 113 -5.32 7.32 13.86
C PRO A 113 -4.85 8.21 12.70
N LEU A 114 -4.09 7.62 11.77
CA LEU A 114 -3.66 8.33 10.55
C LEU A 114 -4.87 8.65 9.67
N PHE A 115 -5.78 7.71 9.45
CA PHE A 115 -6.99 7.99 8.69
C PHE A 115 -7.90 9.01 9.37
N SER A 116 -8.03 9.00 10.69
CA SER A 116 -8.75 10.06 11.41
C SER A 116 -8.14 11.44 11.13
N LYS A 117 -6.81 11.57 11.24
CA LYS A 117 -6.10 12.81 10.91
C LYS A 117 -6.35 13.28 9.47
N TYR A 118 -6.21 12.40 8.49
CA TYR A 118 -6.35 12.76 7.07
C TYR A 118 -7.82 12.89 6.61
N ALA A 119 -8.78 12.34 7.36
CA ALA A 119 -10.20 12.58 7.14
C ALA A 119 -10.58 14.06 7.34
N GLU A 120 -9.85 14.78 8.20
CA GLU A 120 -10.05 16.21 8.46
C GLU A 120 -9.24 17.13 7.53
N SER A 121 -8.50 16.56 6.57
CA SER A 121 -7.69 17.34 5.62
C SER A 121 -8.56 18.21 4.70
N GLU A 122 -8.10 19.43 4.42
CA GLU A 122 -8.69 20.31 3.40
C GLU A 122 -8.49 19.77 1.97
N VAL A 123 -7.56 18.83 1.77
CA VAL A 123 -7.36 18.15 0.49
C VAL A 123 -8.42 17.05 0.33
N GLY A 124 -9.40 17.31 -0.53
CA GLY A 124 -10.58 16.43 -0.72
C GLY A 124 -10.24 14.98 -1.06
N ALA A 125 -9.14 14.72 -1.79
CA ALA A 125 -8.69 13.37 -2.09
C ALA A 125 -8.26 12.60 -0.82
N TYR A 126 -7.52 13.25 0.09
CA TYR A 126 -7.06 12.61 1.33
C TYR A 126 -8.23 12.28 2.24
N CYS A 127 -9.14 13.25 2.38
CA CYS A 127 -10.37 13.11 3.15
C CYS A 127 -11.19 11.90 2.64
N THR A 128 -11.42 11.84 1.33
CA THR A 128 -12.20 10.76 0.70
C THR A 128 -11.54 9.39 0.89
N ILE A 129 -10.23 9.28 0.66
CA ILE A 129 -9.51 8.01 0.84
C ILE A 129 -9.60 7.55 2.29
N SER A 130 -9.42 8.46 3.24
CA SER A 130 -9.36 8.15 4.66
C SER A 130 -10.73 7.76 5.23
N LEU A 131 -11.79 8.50 4.91
CA LEU A 131 -13.15 8.17 5.31
C LEU A 131 -13.57 6.79 4.77
N THR A 132 -13.30 6.54 3.47
CA THR A 132 -13.63 5.24 2.87
C THR A 132 -12.69 4.11 3.31
N ALA A 133 -11.54 4.42 3.91
CA ALA A 133 -10.70 3.43 4.57
C ALA A 133 -11.24 3.07 5.96
N LEU A 134 -11.62 4.07 6.77
CA LEU A 134 -12.22 3.87 8.09
C LEU A 134 -13.48 2.99 8.04
N GLN A 135 -14.31 3.16 7.01
CA GLN A 135 -15.50 2.34 6.76
C GLN A 135 -15.22 0.84 6.57
N ARG A 136 -13.96 0.43 6.32
CA ARG A 136 -13.58 -0.97 6.10
C ARG A 136 -13.13 -1.70 7.37
N TYR A 137 -12.89 -0.98 8.46
CA TYR A 137 -12.46 -1.59 9.72
C TYR A 137 -13.65 -2.20 10.48
N ASP A 138 -13.36 -3.18 11.33
CA ASP A 138 -14.34 -3.69 12.27
C ASP A 138 -14.82 -2.56 13.19
N VAL A 139 -16.12 -2.50 13.47
CA VAL A 139 -16.72 -1.49 14.35
C VAL A 139 -16.10 -1.51 15.74
N ALA A 140 -15.59 -2.66 16.20
CA ALA A 140 -14.88 -2.78 17.47
C ALA A 140 -13.58 -1.95 17.53
N LEU A 141 -13.03 -1.56 16.38
CA LEU A 141 -11.84 -0.72 16.27
C LEU A 141 -12.18 0.77 16.10
N ILE A 142 -13.46 1.12 15.91
CA ILE A 142 -13.92 2.51 15.79
C ILE A 142 -14.34 3.00 17.17
N THR A 143 -13.36 3.56 17.89
CA THR A 143 -13.55 4.09 19.24
C THR A 143 -14.28 5.44 19.22
N ASP A 144 -14.65 5.97 20.39
CA ASP A 144 -15.30 7.27 20.49
C ASP A 144 -14.39 8.42 20.01
N GLU A 145 -13.06 8.25 20.04
CA GLU A 145 -12.11 9.20 19.47
C GLU A 145 -12.12 9.22 17.93
N VAL A 146 -12.59 8.16 17.29
CA VAL A 146 -12.63 8.02 15.82
C VAL A 146 -14.00 8.40 15.24
N ARG A 147 -15.06 8.31 16.06
CA ARG A 147 -16.46 8.53 15.67
C ARG A 147 -16.81 10.00 15.49
#